data_AF-A0A2A4GIZ2-F1
#
_entry.id   AF-A0A2A4GIZ2-F1
#
_cell.length_a   1.000
_cell.length_b   1.000
_cell.length_c   1.000
_cell.angle_alpha   90.00
_cell.angle_beta   90.00
_cell.angle_gamma   90.00
#
_symmetry.space_group_name_H-M   'P 1'
#
loop_
_entity.id
_entity.type
_entity.pdbx_description
1 polymer ?
#
loop_
_entity_poly.entity_id
_entity_poly.type
_entity_poly.pdbx_seq_one_letter_code
_entity_poly.pdbx_strand_id
1 'polypeptide(L)'
;MNDTHSKFIGYLLWIFGFLGAHRFYYGKPVTGTLWFFTLGLLGIGWIIDLFLIPLMDKEADLRFRSGQTNFTVAWLLLTFLGVFGVHRMYMGKWITGVIYLFTGGFFLLGVLYDFWTLNDQVSIKNSQKFA
;
A
#
# COMPACT_ATOMS: atom_id res chain seq x y z
N MET A 1 18.09 10.95 4.27
CA MET A 1 16.94 10.11 4.72
C MET A 1 15.77 10.49 3.84
N ASN A 2 15.48 9.69 2.83
CA ASN A 2 14.30 9.89 1.98
C ASN A 2 13.26 8.89 2.45
N ASP A 3 12.34 9.35 3.30
CA ASP A 3 11.22 8.54 3.79
C ASP A 3 10.40 8.05 2.58
N THR A 4 10.21 6.74 2.50
CA THR A 4 9.41 6.10 1.44
C THR A 4 7.92 6.28 1.70
N HIS A 5 7.51 6.11 2.96
CA HIS A 5 6.13 6.17 3.41
C HIS A 5 5.95 7.30 4.44
N SER A 6 4.79 7.94 4.42
CA SER A 6 4.42 8.90 5.47
C SER A 6 3.96 8.18 6.75
N LYS A 7 4.68 8.40 7.86
CA LYS A 7 4.27 8.02 9.22
C LYS A 7 2.87 8.53 9.60
N PHE A 8 2.56 9.77 9.24
CA PHE A 8 1.26 10.37 9.53
C PHE A 8 0.13 9.57 8.87
N ILE A 9 0.30 9.21 7.58
CA ILE A 9 -0.68 8.37 6.88
C ILE A 9 -0.73 6.96 7.48
N GLY A 10 0.40 6.41 7.95
CA GLY A 10 0.42 5.16 8.71
C GLY A 10 -0.51 5.19 9.93
N TYR A 11 -0.45 6.25 10.74
CA TYR A 11 -1.35 6.43 11.89
C TYR A 11 -2.80 6.69 11.48
N LEU A 12 -3.04 7.42 10.38
CA LEU A 12 -4.39 7.63 9.86
C LEU A 12 -5.04 6.30 9.42
N LEU A 13 -4.28 5.44 8.73
CA LEU A 13 -4.73 4.10 8.34
C LEU A 13 -4.89 3.16 9.54
N TRP A 14 -4.19 3.40 10.63
CA TRP A 14 -4.32 2.64 11.88
C TRP A 14 -5.64 2.91 12.62
N ILE A 15 -6.26 4.08 12.46
CA ILE A 15 -7.60 4.33 13.01
C ILE A 15 -8.61 3.31 12.43
N PHE A 16 -8.45 2.95 11.16
CA PHE A 16 -9.18 1.88 10.48
C PHE A 16 -8.43 0.54 10.51
N GLY A 17 -7.49 0.40 11.46
CA GLY A 17 -6.46 -0.62 11.49
C GLY A 17 -6.94 -2.03 11.79
N PHE A 18 -8.19 -2.22 12.24
CA PHE A 18 -8.81 -3.54 12.35
C PHE A 18 -8.91 -4.25 11.00
N LEU A 19 -8.91 -3.51 9.89
CA LEU A 19 -8.82 -4.06 8.53
C LEU A 19 -7.40 -4.39 8.08
N GLY A 20 -6.37 -4.06 8.88
CA GLY A 20 -4.96 -4.29 8.54
C GLY A 20 -4.35 -3.31 7.52
N ALA A 21 -5.06 -2.24 7.14
CA ALA A 21 -4.66 -1.32 6.07
C ALA A 21 -3.23 -0.73 6.22
N HIS A 22 -2.86 -0.32 7.43
CA HIS A 22 -1.53 0.21 7.72
C HIS A 22 -0.41 -0.83 7.52
N ARG A 23 -0.68 -2.13 7.70
CA ARG A 23 0.31 -3.20 7.45
C ARG A 23 0.55 -3.41 5.97
N PHE A 24 -0.48 -3.33 5.14
CA PHE A 24 -0.31 -3.35 3.70
C PHE A 24 0.46 -2.12 3.21
N TYR A 25 0.15 -0.94 3.76
CA TYR A 25 0.85 0.30 3.49
C TYR A 25 2.36 0.16 3.69
N TYR A 26 2.81 -0.39 4.82
CA TYR A 26 4.23 -0.65 5.10
C TYR A 26 4.79 -1.93 4.44
N GLY A 27 4.09 -2.55 3.50
CA GLY A 27 4.61 -3.68 2.73
C GLY A 27 4.64 -5.01 3.47
N LYS A 28 3.76 -5.21 4.46
CA LYS A 28 3.56 -6.48 5.18
C LYS A 28 2.23 -7.17 4.81
N PRO A 29 2.02 -7.58 3.54
CA PRO A 29 0.72 -8.02 3.04
C PRO A 29 0.19 -9.30 3.70
N VAL A 30 1.08 -10.23 4.08
CA VAL A 30 0.69 -11.47 4.77
C VAL A 30 0.08 -11.14 6.14
N THR A 31 0.76 -10.32 6.95
CA THR A 31 0.22 -9.91 8.25
C THR A 31 -0.97 -8.98 8.11
N GLY A 32 -1.04 -8.12 7.09
CA GLY A 32 -2.22 -7.30 6.81
C GLY A 32 -3.45 -8.16 6.51
N THR A 33 -3.27 -9.24 5.74
CA THR A 33 -4.35 -10.19 5.41
C THR A 33 -4.81 -10.95 6.64
N LEU A 34 -3.87 -11.39 7.50
CA LEU A 34 -4.21 -11.98 8.78
C LEU A 34 -5.02 -11.01 9.65
N TRP A 35 -4.62 -9.74 9.72
CA TRP A 35 -5.35 -8.71 10.47
C TRP A 35 -6.77 -8.54 9.91
N PHE A 36 -6.93 -8.44 8.59
CA PHE A 36 -8.23 -8.29 7.94
C PHE A 36 -9.21 -9.41 8.33
N PHE A 37 -8.78 -10.67 8.29
CA PHE A 37 -9.63 -11.82 8.62
C PHE A 37 -9.86 -12.02 10.13
N THR A 38 -9.03 -11.42 10.98
CA THR A 38 -9.09 -11.61 12.44
C THR A 38 -9.49 -10.36 13.21
N LEU A 39 -9.85 -9.29 12.49
CA LEU A 39 -10.08 -7.95 13.03
C LEU A 39 -8.89 -7.46 13.90
N GLY A 40 -7.68 -7.69 13.38
CA GLY A 40 -6.41 -7.38 14.05
C GLY A 40 -6.07 -8.26 15.25
N LEU A 41 -6.52 -9.52 15.22
CA LEU A 41 -6.49 -10.51 16.30
C LEU A 41 -7.28 -10.07 17.54
N LEU A 42 -8.59 -9.87 17.35
CA LEU A 42 -9.57 -9.53 18.39
C LEU A 42 -9.33 -8.16 19.07
N GLY A 43 -8.72 -7.22 18.35
CA GLY A 43 -8.49 -5.85 18.81
C GLY A 43 -7.22 -5.63 19.65
N ILE A 44 -6.57 -6.69 20.14
CA ILE A 44 -5.31 -6.54 20.90
C ILE A 44 -4.16 -6.14 19.96
N GLY A 45 -4.06 -6.79 18.79
CA GLY A 45 -3.04 -6.47 17.80
C GLY A 45 -3.16 -5.02 17.30
N TRP A 46 -4.38 -4.49 17.21
CA TRP A 46 -4.63 -3.09 16.90
C TRP A 46 -3.99 -2.13 17.91
N ILE A 47 -4.04 -2.42 19.21
CA ILE A 47 -3.37 -1.58 20.24
C ILE A 47 -1.85 -1.69 20.12
N ILE A 48 -1.33 -2.91 19.93
CA ILE A 48 0.12 -3.14 19.77
C ILE A 48 0.66 -2.41 18.55
N ASP A 49 -0.13 -2.32 17.47
CA ASP A 49 0.28 -1.64 16.24
C ASP A 49 0.62 -0.16 16.44
N LEU A 50 0.06 0.51 17.46
CA LEU A 50 0.41 1.89 17.83
C LEU A 50 1.93 2.04 18.03
N PHE A 51 2.56 1.06 18.68
CA PHE A 51 3.99 1.05 18.97
C PHE A 51 4.81 0.45 17.83
N LEU A 52 4.18 -0.37 16.98
CA LEU A 52 4.86 -1.07 15.89
C LEU A 52 5.03 -0.19 14.64
N ILE A 53 4.16 0.81 14.43
CA ILE A 53 4.20 1.71 13.26
C ILE A 53 5.59 2.33 13.02
N PRO A 54 6.28 2.92 14.03
CA PRO A 54 7.62 3.46 13.83
C PRO A 54 8.66 2.43 13.39
N LEU A 55 8.51 1.16 13.82
CA LEU A 55 9.40 0.08 13.39
C LEU A 55 9.09 -0.33 11.95
N MET A 56 7.81 -0.50 11.60
CA MET A 56 7.39 -0.85 10.24
C MET A 56 7.79 0.21 9.22
N ASP A 57 7.73 1.48 9.59
CA ASP A 57 8.17 2.62 8.79
C ASP A 57 9.67 2.52 8.47
N LYS A 58 10.52 2.29 9.48
CA LYS A 58 11.96 2.10 9.30
C LYS A 58 12.28 0.88 8.44
N GLU A 59 11.57 -0.23 8.64
CA GLU A 59 11.73 -1.43 7.84
C GLU A 59 11.33 -1.19 6.36
N ALA A 60 10.26 -0.43 6.13
CA ALA A 60 9.84 -0.05 4.79
C ALA A 60 10.90 0.82 4.09
N ASP A 61 11.47 1.81 4.78
CA ASP A 61 12.54 2.65 4.25
C ASP A 61 13.81 1.86 3.86
N LEU A 62 14.10 0.79 4.60
CA LEU A 62 15.23 -0.10 4.28
C LEU A 62 14.94 -1.03 3.11
N ARG A 63 13.68 -1.48 2.96
CA ARG A 63 13.27 -2.45 1.94
C ARG A 63 12.95 -1.81 0.58
N PHE A 64 12.37 -0.62 0.58
CA PHE A 64 11.84 0.00 -0.62
C PHE A 64 12.69 1.18 -1.09
N ARG A 65 12.76 1.36 -2.42
CA ARG A 65 13.52 2.45 -3.02
C ARG A 65 12.61 3.65 -3.27
N SER A 66 12.90 4.76 -2.60
CA SER A 66 12.29 6.06 -2.88
C SER A 66 12.75 6.60 -4.25
N GLY A 67 11.89 7.40 -4.87
CA GLY A 67 12.12 7.96 -6.21
C GLY A 67 10.99 8.91 -6.60
N GLN A 68 10.81 9.13 -7.91
CA GLN A 68 9.82 10.08 -8.41
C GLN A 68 8.37 9.63 -8.16
N THR A 69 8.13 8.32 -8.09
CA THR A 69 6.80 7.78 -7.79
C THR A 69 6.65 7.68 -6.28
N ASN A 70 5.70 8.41 -5.71
CA ASN A 70 5.49 8.47 -4.27
C ASN A 70 4.58 7.31 -3.80
N PHE A 71 5.05 6.55 -2.80
CA PHE A 71 4.29 5.41 -2.25
C PHE A 71 2.98 5.86 -1.61
N THR A 72 3.01 6.94 -0.83
CA THR A 72 1.83 7.48 -0.14
C THR A 72 0.74 7.87 -1.14
N VAL A 73 1.11 8.59 -2.21
CA VAL A 73 0.17 8.98 -3.27
C VAL A 73 -0.37 7.75 -3.99
N ALA A 74 0.49 6.79 -4.36
CA ALA A 74 0.04 5.56 -4.99
C ALA A 74 -0.98 4.79 -4.13
N TRP A 75 -0.75 4.74 -2.81
CA TRP A 75 -1.66 4.11 -1.85
C TRP A 75 -2.99 4.84 -1.70
N LEU A 76 -2.98 6.18 -1.64
CA LEU A 76 -4.21 6.97 -1.61
C LEU A 76 -5.02 6.76 -2.89
N LEU A 77 -4.36 6.76 -4.05
CA LEU A 77 -5.00 6.49 -5.33
C LEU A 77 -5.57 5.07 -5.40
N LEU A 78 -4.86 4.06 -4.89
CA LEU A 78 -5.39 2.69 -4.84
C LEU A 78 -6.61 2.60 -3.92
N THR A 79 -6.57 3.26 -2.77
CA THR A 79 -7.64 3.18 -1.76
C THR A 79 -8.95 3.82 -2.25
N PHE A 80 -8.87 5.01 -2.86
CA PHE A 80 -10.07 5.76 -3.26
C PHE A 80 -10.46 5.60 -4.73
N LEU A 81 -9.49 5.34 -5.61
CA LEU A 81 -9.67 5.30 -7.06
C LEU A 81 -9.14 4.00 -7.68
N GLY A 82 -8.84 2.98 -6.86
CA GLY A 82 -8.24 1.73 -7.31
C GLY A 82 -9.12 0.94 -8.29
N VAL A 83 -10.44 0.94 -8.08
CA VAL A 83 -11.43 0.31 -8.98
C VAL A 83 -11.37 0.92 -10.38
N PHE A 84 -11.00 2.20 -10.49
CA PHE A 84 -10.85 2.89 -11.78
C PHE A 84 -9.43 2.76 -12.36
N GLY A 85 -8.48 2.15 -11.64
CA GLY A 85 -7.11 1.94 -12.10
C GLY A 85 -6.23 3.19 -12.11
N VAL A 86 -6.61 4.27 -11.41
CA VAL A 86 -5.89 5.55 -11.44
C VAL A 86 -4.48 5.41 -10.84
N HIS A 87 -4.30 4.58 -9.81
CA HIS A 87 -2.97 4.28 -9.26
C HIS A 87 -2.05 3.61 -10.28
N ARG A 88 -2.59 2.75 -11.16
CA ARG A 88 -1.82 2.14 -12.26
C ARG A 88 -1.40 3.17 -13.29
N MET A 89 -2.30 4.09 -13.65
CA MET A 89 -1.96 5.20 -14.55
C MET A 89 -0.90 6.12 -13.94
N TYR A 90 -0.99 6.41 -12.63
CA TYR A 90 0.01 7.18 -11.89
C TYR A 90 1.42 6.54 -11.94
N MET A 91 1.51 5.21 -11.88
CA MET A 91 2.77 4.47 -12.07
C MET A 91 3.22 4.37 -13.55
N GLY A 92 2.47 4.94 -14.49
CA GLY A 92 2.71 4.88 -15.93
C GLY A 92 2.20 3.60 -16.62
N LYS A 93 1.45 2.74 -15.92
CA LYS A 93 0.88 1.49 -16.46
C LYS A 93 -0.46 1.72 -17.15
N TRP A 94 -0.47 2.61 -18.15
CA TRP A 94 -1.68 3.09 -18.84
C TRP A 94 -2.58 1.98 -19.37
N ILE A 95 -2.02 0.99 -20.08
CA ILE A 95 -2.81 -0.12 -20.66
C ILE A 95 -3.63 -0.82 -19.57
N THR A 96 -2.98 -1.22 -18.48
CA THR A 96 -3.67 -1.92 -17.39
C THR A 96 -4.59 -1.01 -16.57
N GLY A 97 -4.30 0.29 -16.49
CA GLY A 97 -5.19 1.27 -15.86
C GLY A 97 -6.49 1.46 -16.65
N VAL A 98 -6.40 1.54 -17.99
CA VAL A 98 -7.58 1.63 -18.87
C VAL A 98 -8.40 0.34 -18.81
N ILE A 99 -7.75 -0.83 -18.75
CA ILE A 99 -8.45 -2.09 -18.51
C ILE A 99 -9.23 -2.02 -17.19
N TYR A 100 -8.60 -1.57 -16.09
CA TYR A 100 -9.27 -1.43 -14.80
C TYR A 100 -10.49 -0.52 -14.88
N LEU A 101 -10.38 0.61 -15.57
CA LEU A 101 -11.48 1.57 -15.76
C LEU A 101 -12.73 0.91 -16.38
N PHE A 102 -12.55 0.07 -17.41
CA PHE A 102 -13.67 -0.59 -18.10
C PHE A 102 -14.15 -1.88 -17.43
N THR A 103 -13.39 -2.41 -16.46
CA THR A 103 -13.65 -3.73 -15.86
C THR A 103 -13.89 -3.66 -14.35
N GLY A 104 -13.91 -2.44 -13.78
CA GLY A 104 -14.02 -2.23 -12.34
C GLY A 104 -12.84 -2.83 -11.57
N GLY A 105 -11.61 -2.62 -12.05
CA GLY A 105 -10.41 -3.16 -11.42
C GLY A 105 -10.18 -4.65 -11.70
N PHE A 106 -10.75 -5.14 -12.80
CA PHE A 106 -11.04 -6.53 -13.14
C PHE A 106 -11.73 -7.28 -12.00
N PHE A 107 -13.02 -6.97 -11.81
CA PHE A 107 -13.92 -7.58 -10.81
C PHE A 107 -13.35 -7.56 -9.38
N LEU A 108 -12.70 -6.45 -9.00
CA LEU A 108 -12.08 -6.22 -7.68
C LEU A 108 -10.87 -7.13 -7.33
N LEU A 109 -10.70 -8.28 -7.96
CA LEU A 109 -9.56 -9.17 -7.74
C LEU A 109 -8.23 -8.49 -8.05
N GLY A 110 -8.21 -7.67 -9.10
CA GLY A 110 -7.03 -6.88 -9.43
C GLY A 110 -6.68 -5.87 -8.33
N VAL A 111 -7.69 -5.23 -7.74
CA VAL A 111 -7.49 -4.29 -6.62
C VAL A 111 -6.89 -5.01 -5.40
N LEU A 112 -7.37 -6.21 -5.08
CA LEU A 112 -6.79 -7.04 -4.00
C LEU A 112 -5.34 -7.44 -4.29
N TYR A 113 -5.04 -7.81 -5.54
CA TYR A 113 -3.68 -8.11 -5.97
C TYR A 113 -2.76 -6.88 -5.84
N ASP A 114 -3.26 -5.69 -6.20
CA ASP A 114 -2.49 -4.45 -6.08
C ASP A 114 -2.28 -4.06 -4.61
N PHE A 115 -3.25 -4.28 -3.70
CA PHE A 115 -3.04 -4.11 -2.26
C PHE A 115 -1.86 -4.93 -1.72
N TRP A 116 -1.60 -6.10 -2.30
CA TRP A 116 -0.46 -6.93 -1.92
C TRP A 116 0.86 -6.48 -2.52
N THR A 117 0.83 -6.00 -3.77
CA THR A 117 2.06 -5.87 -4.59
C THR A 117 2.47 -4.42 -4.86
N LEU A 118 1.65 -3.43 -4.52
CA LEU A 118 1.89 -2.01 -4.88
C LEU A 118 3.26 -1.51 -4.45
N ASN A 119 3.70 -1.81 -3.23
CA ASN A 119 4.99 -1.34 -2.72
C ASN A 119 6.16 -1.86 -3.57
N ASP A 120 6.15 -3.14 -3.94
CA ASP A 120 7.18 -3.71 -4.80
C ASP A 120 7.10 -3.10 -6.21
N GLN A 121 5.89 -2.90 -6.75
CA GLN A 121 5.69 -2.25 -8.06
C GLN A 121 6.27 -0.82 -8.10
N VAL A 122 6.03 -0.02 -7.06
CA VAL A 122 6.55 1.37 -6.95
C VAL A 122 8.07 1.36 -6.77
N SER A 123 8.59 0.49 -5.91
CA SER A 123 10.04 0.35 -5.66
C SER A 123 10.80 -0.03 -6.93
N ILE A 124 10.29 -0.99 -7.70
CA ILE A 124 10.85 -1.39 -9.00
C ILE A 124 10.79 -0.24 -10.00
N LYS A 125 9.67 0.48 -10.07
CA LYS A 125 9.56 1.64 -10.98
C LYS A 125 10.56 2.74 -10.64
N ASN A 126 10.76 2.98 -9.34
CA ASN A 126 11.74 3.95 -8.85
C ASN A 126 13.17 3.47 -9.15
N SER A 127 13.48 2.17 -9.03
CA SER A 127 14.83 1.65 -9.32
C SER A 127 15.21 1.73 -10.80
N GLN A 128 14.27 1.49 -11.71
CA GLN A 128 14.48 1.53 -13.16
C GLN A 128 14.82 2.93 -13.70
N LYS A 129 14.45 4.00 -12.99
CA LYS A 129 14.68 5.38 -13.44
C LYS A 129 16.07 5.93 -13.06
N PHE A 130 16.86 5.13 -12.34
CA PHE A 130 18.24 5.43 -11.93
C PHE A 130 19.27 4.50 -12.62
N ALA A 131 18.85 3.72 -13.61
CA ALA A 131 19.71 2.95 -14.51
C ALA A 131 19.71 3.63 -15.88
#